data_AF-A0A6I8N0F1-F1
#
_entry.id   AF-A0A6I8N0F1-F1
#
_cell.length_a   1.000
_cell.length_b   1.000
_cell.length_c   1.000
_cell.angle_alpha   90.00
_cell.angle_beta   90.00
_cell.angle_gamma   90.00
#
_symmetry.space_group_name_H-M   'P 1'
#
loop_
_entity.id
_entity.type
_entity.pdbx_description
1 polymer ?
#
loop_
_entity_poly.entity_id
_entity_poly.type
_entity_poly.pdbx_seq_one_letter_code
_entity_poly.pdbx_strand_id
1 'polypeptide(L)'
;VGKTAKRKLDLEGIGQQGLPGFRTPKGKHSPAPGLPSPKTPKSPGEKTRYDTSLGLLTKKFIQLLSASDDGVLDLNRAAEVLEVQKRRIYDITNVLEGIQLIRKKSKNHIQWVGTGLFGDSTAVRQQQALRRDLSGLSAAERSLDELIQSSTTRLKDLTEDPREPEISFSFLLYIFLIVLKWLLCAWHCTKQ
;
A
#
# COMPACT_ATOMS: atom_id res chain seq x y z
N VAL A 1 46.05 -24.02 23.51
CA VAL A 1 46.49 -22.64 23.19
C VAL A 1 47.91 -22.74 22.65
N GLY A 2 48.25 -22.58 21.37
CA GLY A 2 47.67 -21.86 20.25
C GLY A 2 48.86 -21.17 19.57
N LYS A 3 49.28 -21.60 18.38
CA LYS A 3 50.17 -20.80 17.51
C LYS A 3 49.76 -21.00 16.06
N THR A 4 49.07 -19.98 15.55
CA THR A 4 48.72 -19.74 14.15
C THR A 4 49.97 -19.42 13.32
N ALA A 5 50.07 -19.96 12.11
CA ALA A 5 51.01 -19.49 11.10
C ALA A 5 50.23 -18.87 9.92
N LYS A 6 50.29 -17.54 9.81
CA LYS A 6 49.80 -16.76 8.67
C LYS A 6 50.91 -16.74 7.62
N ARG A 7 50.65 -17.20 6.39
CA ARG A 7 51.55 -16.99 5.25
C ARG A 7 51.06 -15.79 4.44
N LYS A 8 51.92 -14.77 4.42
CA LYS A 8 51.82 -13.53 3.65
C LYS A 8 52.27 -13.85 2.21
N LEU A 9 51.48 -13.45 1.22
CA LEU A 9 51.88 -13.49 -0.20
C LEU A 9 52.43 -12.10 -0.54
N ASP A 10 53.74 -12.01 -0.75
CA ASP A 10 54.37 -10.81 -1.30
C ASP A 10 54.24 -10.84 -2.84
N LEU A 11 53.89 -9.69 -3.42
CA LEU A 11 53.63 -9.50 -4.85
C LEU A 11 54.37 -8.25 -5.32
N GLU A 12 55.48 -8.42 -6.06
CA GLU A 12 56.10 -7.54 -7.08
C GLU A 12 57.20 -8.39 -7.76
N GLY A 13 57.58 -8.37 -9.03
CA GLY A 13 57.47 -7.44 -10.17
C GLY A 13 58.78 -7.58 -11.00
N ILE A 14 58.81 -7.06 -12.24
CA ILE A 14 59.93 -7.02 -13.24
C ILE A 14 59.91 -8.22 -14.24
N GLY A 15 59.88 -8.11 -15.57
CA GLY A 15 60.00 -7.01 -16.54
C GLY A 15 60.57 -7.53 -17.88
N GLN A 16 59.75 -7.54 -18.94
CA GLN A 16 59.99 -7.42 -20.41
C GLN A 16 61.17 -8.09 -21.16
N GLN A 17 60.89 -8.73 -22.31
CA GLN A 17 61.38 -8.35 -23.67
C GLN A 17 60.79 -9.19 -24.85
N GLY A 18 60.12 -8.53 -25.82
CA GLY A 18 60.35 -8.62 -27.28
C GLY A 18 59.69 -9.69 -28.22
N LEU A 19 58.89 -9.20 -29.20
CA LEU A 19 58.66 -9.71 -30.60
C LEU A 19 57.46 -10.67 -30.90
N PRO A 20 56.89 -10.69 -32.15
CA PRO A 20 55.57 -10.11 -32.41
C PRO A 20 54.50 -11.09 -32.97
N GLY A 21 53.23 -10.69 -32.84
CA GLY A 21 52.19 -10.91 -33.86
C GLY A 21 51.45 -12.25 -33.87
N PHE A 22 50.24 -12.26 -33.31
CA PHE A 22 49.16 -13.11 -33.83
C PHE A 22 47.84 -12.33 -33.82
N ARG A 23 47.54 -11.67 -34.95
CA ARG A 23 46.22 -11.12 -35.22
C ARG A 23 45.31 -12.28 -35.60
N THR A 24 44.26 -12.52 -34.81
CA THR A 24 43.17 -13.44 -35.15
C THR A 24 42.57 -13.07 -36.50
N PRO A 25 42.46 -13.99 -37.48
CA PRO A 25 41.84 -13.70 -38.76
C PRO A 25 40.36 -13.36 -38.58
N LYS A 26 40.00 -12.16 -39.01
CA LYS A 26 38.61 -11.71 -39.14
C LYS A 26 38.00 -12.46 -40.32
N GLY A 27 37.25 -13.53 -40.04
CA GLY A 27 36.51 -14.29 -41.04
C GLY A 27 35.50 -13.41 -41.76
N LYS A 28 35.87 -13.01 -42.98
CA LYS A 28 35.04 -12.22 -43.89
C LYS A 28 34.32 -13.22 -44.80
N HIS A 29 33.23 -13.80 -44.32
CA HIS A 29 32.35 -14.64 -45.15
C HIS A 29 31.23 -13.78 -45.72
N SER A 30 31.44 -13.30 -46.94
CA SER A 30 30.37 -13.00 -47.88
C SER A 30 29.69 -14.31 -48.29
N PRO A 31 28.34 -14.45 -48.20
CA PRO A 31 27.67 -15.66 -48.66
C PRO A 31 27.52 -15.62 -50.19
N ALA A 32 28.20 -16.54 -50.88
CA ALA A 32 27.87 -16.91 -52.24
C ALA A 32 26.53 -17.70 -52.25
N PRO A 33 25.64 -17.48 -53.22
CA PRO A 33 24.33 -18.10 -53.23
C PRO A 33 24.36 -19.49 -53.89
N GLY A 34 23.67 -20.43 -53.26
CA GLY A 34 23.21 -21.67 -53.90
C GLY A 34 24.01 -22.91 -53.52
N LEU A 35 23.50 -23.64 -52.52
CA LEU A 35 23.44 -25.11 -52.44
C LEU A 35 22.59 -25.48 -51.20
N PRO A 36 21.57 -26.35 -51.31
CA PRO A 36 20.71 -26.69 -50.18
C PRO A 36 21.44 -27.63 -49.23
N SER A 37 21.68 -27.16 -48.00
CA SER A 37 22.22 -27.98 -46.92
C SER A 37 21.17 -29.00 -46.45
N PRO A 38 21.53 -30.28 -46.19
CA PRO A 38 20.59 -31.31 -45.75
C PRO A 38 19.91 -30.91 -44.43
N LYS A 39 18.58 -30.89 -44.44
CA LYS A 39 17.75 -30.67 -43.25
C LYS A 39 18.01 -31.80 -42.27
N THR A 40 18.74 -31.52 -41.19
CA THR A 40 18.78 -32.39 -40.02
C THR A 40 17.35 -32.50 -39.44
N PRO A 41 16.89 -33.71 -39.11
CA PRO A 41 15.57 -33.90 -38.53
C PRO A 41 15.52 -33.25 -37.14
N LYS A 42 14.52 -32.40 -36.92
CA LYS A 42 14.19 -31.86 -35.59
C LYS A 42 13.90 -33.02 -34.66
N SER A 43 14.62 -33.10 -33.55
CA SER A 43 14.39 -34.10 -32.51
C SER A 43 13.01 -33.91 -31.88
N PRO A 44 12.27 -35.00 -31.59
CA PRO A 44 11.01 -34.92 -30.88
C PRO A 44 11.29 -34.88 -29.37
N GLY A 45 10.93 -33.77 -28.71
CA GLY A 45 10.85 -33.73 -27.23
C GLY A 45 11.68 -32.68 -26.51
N GLU A 46 12.13 -31.60 -27.17
CA GLU A 46 12.65 -30.45 -26.42
C GLU A 46 11.50 -29.77 -25.66
N LYS A 47 11.42 -30.02 -24.35
CA LYS A 47 10.73 -29.12 -23.41
C LYS A 47 11.25 -27.72 -23.74
N THR A 48 10.36 -26.86 -24.21
CA THR A 48 10.76 -25.56 -24.72
C THR A 48 11.40 -24.77 -23.57
N ARG A 49 12.35 -23.88 -23.87
CA ARG A 49 12.97 -22.98 -22.87
C ARG A 49 11.93 -22.25 -22.00
N TYR A 50 10.71 -22.09 -22.49
CA TYR A 50 9.60 -21.46 -21.79
C TYR A 50 9.04 -22.31 -20.63
N ASP A 51 9.05 -23.64 -20.75
CA ASP A 51 8.48 -24.56 -19.76
C ASP A 51 9.23 -24.55 -18.42
N THR A 52 10.47 -24.04 -18.43
CA THR A 52 11.32 -23.87 -17.24
C THR A 52 11.60 -22.41 -16.91
N SER A 53 10.89 -21.48 -17.57
CA SER A 53 11.08 -20.05 -17.35
C SER A 53 10.69 -19.64 -15.93
N LEU A 54 11.44 -18.69 -15.37
CA LEU A 54 11.15 -18.15 -14.03
C LEU A 54 9.72 -17.60 -13.95
N GLY A 55 9.24 -16.93 -15.02
CA GLY A 55 7.88 -16.40 -15.06
C GLY A 55 6.79 -17.48 -14.91
N LEU A 56 6.94 -18.62 -15.58
CA LEU A 56 6.00 -19.73 -15.45
C LEU A 56 6.05 -20.35 -14.05
N LEU A 57 7.26 -20.52 -13.50
CA LEU A 57 7.45 -21.03 -12.14
C LEU A 57 6.84 -20.09 -11.10
N THR A 58 7.05 -18.78 -11.23
CA THR A 58 6.47 -17.76 -10.35
C THR A 58 4.94 -17.81 -10.41
N LYS A 59 4.33 -17.96 -11.59
CA LYS A 59 2.88 -18.08 -11.73
C LYS A 59 2.33 -19.29 -10.96
N LYS A 60 2.93 -20.47 -11.15
CA LYS A 60 2.54 -21.68 -10.42
C LYS A 60 2.81 -21.56 -8.90
N PHE A 61 3.93 -20.94 -8.51
CA PHE A 61 4.27 -20.69 -7.11
C PHE A 61 3.23 -19.81 -6.41
N ILE A 62 2.80 -18.72 -7.07
CA ILE A 62 1.76 -17.83 -6.55
C ILE A 62 0.43 -18.59 -6.41
N GLN A 63 0.08 -19.46 -7.36
CA GLN A 63 -1.14 -20.29 -7.26
C GLN A 63 -1.12 -21.19 -6.02
N LEU A 64 0.02 -21.82 -5.70
CA LEU A 64 0.16 -22.64 -4.49
C LEU A 64 0.02 -21.80 -3.22
N LEU A 65 0.57 -20.59 -3.24
CA LEU A 65 0.52 -19.67 -2.11
C LEU A 65 -0.90 -19.12 -1.88
N SER A 66 -1.63 -18.80 -2.95
CA SER A 66 -3.03 -18.34 -2.88
C SER A 66 -4.02 -19.45 -2.54
N ALA A 67 -3.70 -20.70 -2.85
CA ALA A 67 -4.53 -21.86 -2.51
C ALA A 67 -4.36 -22.33 -1.05
N SER A 68 -3.42 -21.75 -0.32
CA SER A 68 -3.15 -22.11 1.08
C SER A 68 -4.03 -21.27 2.01
N ASP A 69 -4.87 -21.90 2.82
CA ASP A 69 -5.87 -21.22 3.67
C ASP A 69 -5.24 -20.25 4.69
N ASP A 70 -4.08 -20.60 5.24
CA ASP A 70 -3.36 -19.76 6.21
C ASP A 70 -2.47 -18.69 5.56
N GLY A 71 -2.42 -18.63 4.23
CA GLY A 71 -1.50 -17.78 3.48
C GLY A 71 -0.02 -18.11 3.73
N VAL A 72 0.29 -19.33 4.17
CA VAL A 72 1.66 -19.80 4.45
C VAL A 72 2.01 -20.94 3.50
N LEU A 73 3.17 -20.85 2.86
CA LEU A 73 3.67 -21.88 1.94
C LEU A 73 4.99 -22.47 2.43
N ASP A 74 5.06 -23.81 2.45
CA ASP A 74 6.29 -24.57 2.65
C ASP A 74 7.10 -24.63 1.35
N LEU A 75 8.33 -24.14 1.42
CA LEU A 75 9.28 -24.09 0.31
C LEU A 75 9.74 -25.47 -0.16
N ASN A 76 9.77 -26.49 0.73
CA ASN A 76 10.10 -27.86 0.32
C ASN A 76 8.99 -28.45 -0.54
N ARG A 77 7.75 -28.35 -0.05
CA ARG A 77 6.57 -28.77 -0.80
C ARG A 77 6.46 -28.05 -2.14
N ALA A 78 6.71 -26.74 -2.16
CA ALA A 78 6.70 -25.96 -3.40
C ALA A 78 7.77 -26.45 -4.40
N ALA A 79 8.97 -26.83 -3.93
CA ALA A 79 10.02 -27.38 -4.79
C ALA A 79 9.63 -28.72 -5.41
N GLU A 80 8.96 -29.59 -4.63
CA GLU A 80 8.44 -30.88 -5.11
C GLU A 80 7.34 -30.68 -6.15
N VAL A 81 6.33 -29.86 -5.85
CA VAL A 81 5.18 -29.64 -6.75
C VAL A 81 5.58 -28.94 -8.05
N LEU A 82 6.54 -28.03 -7.98
CA LEU A 82 7.06 -27.36 -9.18
C LEU A 82 8.12 -28.17 -9.92
N GLU A 83 8.56 -29.31 -9.35
CA GLU A 83 9.64 -30.17 -9.87
C GLU A 83 10.93 -29.38 -10.17
N VAL A 84 11.30 -28.45 -9.28
CA VAL A 84 12.49 -27.59 -9.44
C VAL A 84 13.46 -27.70 -8.28
N GLN A 85 14.72 -27.38 -8.57
CA GLN A 85 15.76 -27.28 -7.56
C GLN A 85 15.49 -26.11 -6.59
N LYS A 86 15.92 -26.24 -5.33
CA LYS A 86 15.82 -25.17 -4.31
C LYS A 86 16.39 -23.83 -4.77
N ARG A 87 17.37 -23.83 -5.67
CA ARG A 87 17.92 -22.60 -6.24
C ARG A 87 16.85 -21.74 -6.92
N ARG A 88 15.92 -22.35 -7.67
CA ARG A 88 14.85 -21.62 -8.37
C ARG A 88 13.81 -21.06 -7.41
N ILE A 89 13.55 -21.76 -6.30
CA ILE A 89 12.68 -21.24 -5.25
C ILE A 89 13.24 -19.92 -4.70
N TYR A 90 14.55 -19.83 -4.46
CA TYR A 90 15.17 -18.58 -4.00
C TYR A 90 15.12 -17.45 -5.04
N ASP A 91 15.23 -17.76 -6.34
CA ASP A 91 15.02 -16.74 -7.39
C ASP A 91 13.63 -16.11 -7.28
N ILE A 92 12.59 -16.93 -7.08
CA ILE A 92 11.22 -16.47 -6.93
C ILE A 92 11.05 -15.70 -5.62
N THR A 93 11.49 -16.26 -4.49
CA THR A 93 11.30 -15.63 -3.18
C THR A 93 12.05 -14.32 -3.06
N ASN A 94 13.27 -14.19 -3.60
CA ASN A 94 14.04 -12.94 -3.53
C ASN A 94 13.34 -11.80 -4.28
N VAL A 95 12.73 -12.09 -5.43
CA VAL A 95 11.96 -11.09 -6.19
C VAL A 95 10.69 -10.72 -5.44
N LEU A 96 9.93 -11.71 -4.96
CA LEU A 96 8.68 -11.46 -4.22
C LEU A 96 8.93 -10.76 -2.87
N GLU A 97 10.03 -11.06 -2.19
CA GLU A 97 10.47 -10.40 -0.96
C GLU A 97 10.98 -8.97 -1.25
N GLY A 98 11.71 -8.78 -2.37
CA GLY A 98 12.15 -7.46 -2.81
C GLY A 98 10.99 -6.50 -3.12
N ILE A 99 9.86 -7.03 -3.60
CA ILE A 99 8.61 -6.27 -3.82
C ILE A 99 7.69 -6.33 -2.58
N GLN A 100 8.13 -6.97 -1.50
CA GLN A 100 7.42 -7.05 -0.21
C GLN A 100 6.04 -7.73 -0.28
N LEU A 101 5.84 -8.64 -1.25
CA LEU A 101 4.61 -9.42 -1.36
C LEU A 101 4.58 -10.62 -0.42
N ILE A 102 5.76 -11.05 0.05
CA ILE A 102 5.94 -12.16 0.99
C ILE A 102 6.89 -11.77 2.10
N ARG A 103 6.76 -12.44 3.24
CA ARG A 103 7.70 -12.36 4.37
C ARG A 103 8.13 -13.74 4.82
N LYS A 104 9.31 -13.84 5.40
CA LYS A 104 9.77 -15.07 6.04
C LYS A 104 9.02 -15.29 7.36
N LYS A 105 8.34 -16.43 7.50
CA LYS A 105 7.67 -16.83 8.76
C LYS A 105 8.59 -17.67 9.63
N SER A 106 9.20 -18.69 9.03
CA SER A 106 10.17 -19.56 9.72
C SER A 106 11.10 -20.22 8.69
N LYS A 107 12.00 -21.12 9.13
CA LYS A 107 12.82 -21.89 8.19
C LYS A 107 11.90 -22.72 7.28
N ASN A 108 12.13 -22.63 5.97
CA ASN A 108 11.32 -23.25 4.92
C ASN A 108 9.87 -22.76 4.82
N HIS A 109 9.42 -21.75 5.59
CA HIS A 109 8.05 -21.25 5.49
C HIS A 109 8.02 -19.76 5.20
N ILE A 110 7.28 -19.39 4.16
CA ILE A 110 7.00 -17.99 3.82
C ILE A 110 5.52 -17.72 4.02
N GLN A 111 5.19 -16.46 4.31
CA GLN A 111 3.83 -15.99 4.46
C GLN A 111 3.54 -14.92 3.42
N TRP A 112 2.35 -15.02 2.82
CA TRP A 112 1.80 -14.00 1.93
C TRP A 112 1.46 -12.73 2.71
N VAL A 113 1.96 -11.60 2.23
CA VAL A 113 1.68 -10.26 2.78
C VAL A 113 0.83 -9.45 1.79
N GLY A 114 0.92 -9.77 0.50
CA GLY A 114 0.25 -9.06 -0.59
C GLY A 114 -1.24 -9.38 -0.81
N THR A 115 -2.03 -9.56 0.26
CA THR A 115 -3.48 -9.80 0.16
C THR A 115 -4.23 -8.68 -0.59
N GLY A 116 -3.63 -7.50 -0.76
CA GLY A 116 -4.22 -6.39 -1.52
C GLY A 116 -4.12 -6.49 -3.05
N LEU A 117 -3.23 -7.30 -3.62
CA LEU A 117 -2.90 -7.24 -5.07
C LEU A 117 -3.49 -8.36 -5.92
N PHE A 118 -3.79 -9.51 -5.31
CA PHE A 118 -4.31 -10.68 -6.02
C PHE A 118 -5.64 -11.11 -5.41
N GLY A 119 -6.65 -10.26 -5.56
CA GLY A 119 -8.05 -10.65 -5.50
C GLY A 119 -8.46 -11.38 -4.22
N ASP A 120 -8.19 -10.80 -3.04
CA ASP A 120 -8.82 -11.30 -1.84
C ASP A 120 -10.29 -10.85 -1.84
N SER A 121 -11.17 -11.77 -2.23
CA SER A 121 -12.63 -11.58 -2.24
C SER A 121 -13.15 -11.13 -0.87
N THR A 122 -12.38 -11.38 0.20
CA THR A 122 -12.66 -10.94 1.55
C THR A 122 -12.38 -9.45 1.76
N ALA A 123 -11.22 -8.94 1.30
CA ALA A 123 -10.86 -7.52 1.38
C ALA A 123 -11.79 -6.65 0.52
N VAL A 124 -12.16 -7.13 -0.68
CA VAL A 124 -13.15 -6.45 -1.53
C VAL A 124 -14.53 -6.44 -0.87
N ARG A 125 -14.94 -7.55 -0.25
CA ARG A 125 -16.21 -7.64 0.48
C ARG A 125 -16.22 -6.74 1.71
N GLN A 126 -15.14 -6.68 2.47
CA GLN A 126 -14.99 -5.77 3.61
C GLN A 126 -14.99 -4.32 3.14
N GLN A 127 -14.28 -3.98 2.06
CA GLN A 127 -14.30 -2.63 1.50
C GLN A 127 -15.69 -2.25 0.99
N GLN A 128 -16.44 -3.18 0.41
CA GLN A 128 -17.83 -2.94 0.02
C GLN A 128 -18.75 -2.78 1.23
N ALA A 129 -18.58 -3.57 2.29
CA ALA A 129 -19.34 -3.43 3.54
C ALA A 129 -19.08 -2.07 4.18
N LEU A 130 -17.82 -1.70 4.37
CA LEU A 130 -17.41 -0.40 4.89
C LEU A 130 -17.96 0.76 4.05
N ARG A 131 -17.98 0.63 2.72
CA ARG A 131 -18.60 1.64 1.84
C ARG A 131 -20.11 1.77 2.04
N ARG A 132 -20.82 0.66 2.27
CA ARG A 132 -22.25 0.70 2.61
C ARG A 132 -22.48 1.35 3.96
N ASP A 133 -21.68 1.00 4.95
CA ASP A 133 -21.78 1.57 6.31
C ASP A 133 -21.52 3.08 6.28
N LEU A 134 -20.49 3.53 5.56
CA LEU A 134 -20.22 4.95 5.35
C LEU A 134 -21.38 5.67 4.66
N SER A 135 -21.98 5.06 3.63
CA SER A 135 -23.15 5.63 2.96
C SER A 135 -24.37 5.71 3.90
N GLY A 136 -24.57 4.70 4.75
CA GLY A 136 -25.66 4.69 5.74
C GLY A 136 -25.45 5.75 6.82
N LEU A 137 -24.23 5.87 7.34
CA LEU A 137 -23.85 6.89 8.31
C LEU A 137 -24.03 8.30 7.73
N SER A 138 -23.60 8.54 6.49
CA SER A 138 -23.79 9.84 5.84
C SER A 138 -25.27 10.19 5.62
N ALA A 139 -26.13 9.20 5.32
CA ALA A 139 -27.57 9.43 5.23
C ALA A 139 -28.18 9.75 6.61
N ALA A 140 -27.76 9.06 7.66
CA ALA A 140 -28.19 9.33 9.02
C ALA A 140 -27.75 10.72 9.51
N GLU A 141 -26.50 11.11 9.20
CA GLU A 141 -25.97 12.45 9.48
C GLU A 141 -26.82 13.53 8.82
N ARG A 142 -27.15 13.40 7.53
CA ARG A 142 -28.04 14.35 6.83
C ARG A 142 -29.42 14.44 7.46
N SER A 143 -30.00 13.32 7.88
CA SER A 143 -31.31 13.32 8.55
C SER A 143 -31.26 14.04 9.90
N LEU A 144 -30.16 13.90 10.64
CA LEU A 144 -29.95 14.63 11.89
C LEU A 144 -29.79 16.14 11.62
N ASP A 145 -29.02 16.52 10.60
CA ASP A 145 -28.86 17.92 10.21
C ASP A 145 -30.19 18.57 9.81
N GLU A 146 -31.03 17.86 9.05
CA GLU A 146 -32.39 18.31 8.70
C GLU A 146 -33.27 18.52 9.94
N LEU A 147 -33.19 17.61 10.92
CA LEU A 147 -33.96 17.72 12.16
C LEU A 147 -33.47 18.88 13.03
N ILE A 148 -32.16 19.09 13.10
CA ILE A 148 -31.54 20.23 13.78
C ILE A 148 -32.00 21.53 13.13
N GLN A 149 -31.96 21.60 11.80
CA GLN A 149 -32.38 22.78 11.05
C GLN A 149 -33.88 23.06 11.29
N SER A 150 -34.74 22.06 11.15
CA SER A 150 -36.19 22.18 11.39
C SER A 150 -36.49 22.65 12.81
N SER A 151 -35.82 22.08 13.80
CA SER A 151 -36.02 22.45 15.21
C SER A 151 -35.51 23.87 15.47
N THR A 152 -34.38 24.25 14.89
CA THR A 152 -33.83 25.62 14.99
C THR A 152 -34.77 26.63 14.34
N THR A 153 -35.32 26.34 13.16
CA THR A 153 -36.29 27.20 12.48
C THR A 153 -37.57 27.34 13.31
N ARG A 154 -38.12 26.24 13.84
CA ARG A 154 -39.30 26.30 14.72
C ARG A 154 -39.05 27.12 15.98
N LEU A 155 -37.86 26.98 16.59
CA LEU A 155 -37.48 27.80 17.74
C LEU A 155 -37.36 29.28 17.37
N LYS A 156 -36.77 29.59 16.21
CA LYS A 156 -36.73 30.97 15.69
C LYS A 156 -38.13 31.50 15.49
N ASP A 157 -38.99 30.82 14.74
CA ASP A 157 -40.37 31.28 14.49
C ASP A 157 -41.17 31.51 15.78
N LEU A 158 -40.96 30.68 16.82
CA LEU A 158 -41.57 30.86 18.14
C LEU A 158 -40.96 32.00 18.95
N THR A 159 -39.69 32.34 18.70
CA THR A 159 -38.96 33.42 19.40
C THR A 159 -39.10 34.76 18.66
N GLU A 160 -39.39 34.73 17.35
CA GLU A 160 -39.49 35.87 16.45
C GLU A 160 -40.93 36.40 16.34
N ASP A 161 -41.76 36.19 17.38
CA ASP A 161 -43.01 36.95 17.54
C ASP A 161 -42.64 38.44 17.70
N PRO A 162 -43.08 39.35 16.81
CA PRO A 162 -42.77 40.79 16.90
C PRO A 162 -43.41 41.48 18.12
N ARG A 163 -44.01 40.72 19.04
CA ARG A 163 -44.78 41.21 20.19
C ARG A 163 -44.24 40.79 21.55
N GLU A 164 -42.93 40.55 21.65
CA GLU A 164 -42.21 40.68 22.92
C GLU A 164 -41.07 41.69 22.73
N PRO A 165 -41.09 42.79 23.49
CA PRO A 165 -41.30 44.10 22.88
C PRO A 165 -39.99 44.85 22.75
N GLU A 166 -39.92 45.79 21.79
CA GLU A 166 -39.22 47.03 22.08
C GLU A 166 -39.76 47.49 23.43
N ILE A 167 -38.96 47.35 24.49
CA ILE A 167 -39.33 47.79 25.84
C ILE A 167 -39.81 49.22 25.63
N SER A 168 -41.14 49.40 25.71
CA SER A 168 -41.77 50.61 25.18
C SER A 168 -41.02 51.79 25.76
N PHE A 169 -40.64 52.77 24.94
CA PHE A 169 -39.93 53.96 25.45
C PHE A 169 -40.64 54.55 26.68
N SER A 170 -41.96 54.40 26.76
CA SER A 170 -42.77 54.71 27.95
C SER A 170 -42.40 53.90 29.20
N PHE A 171 -42.16 52.59 29.08
CA PHE A 171 -41.73 51.73 30.18
C PHE A 171 -40.28 52.02 30.61
N LEU A 172 -39.37 52.22 29.65
CA LEU A 172 -37.99 52.65 29.96
C LEU A 172 -37.97 54.03 30.64
N LEU A 173 -38.75 54.98 30.13
CA LEU A 173 -38.89 56.31 30.72
C LEU A 173 -39.53 56.23 32.11
N TYR A 174 -40.51 55.33 32.31
CA TYR A 174 -41.13 55.13 33.61
C TYR A 174 -40.14 54.58 34.65
N ILE A 175 -39.35 53.57 34.30
CA ILE A 175 -38.28 53.05 35.17
C ILE A 175 -37.22 54.14 35.43
N PHE A 176 -36.81 54.89 34.41
CA PHE A 176 -35.87 56.00 34.56
C PHE A 176 -36.39 57.08 35.52
N LEU A 177 -37.66 57.48 35.39
CA LEU A 177 -38.30 58.46 36.26
C LEU A 177 -38.42 57.95 37.71
N ILE A 178 -38.70 56.67 37.92
CA ILE A 178 -38.72 56.06 39.25
C ILE A 178 -37.33 56.17 39.89
N VAL A 179 -36.29 55.76 39.16
CA VAL A 179 -34.90 55.82 39.64
C VAL A 179 -34.48 57.26 39.92
N LEU A 180 -34.79 58.19 39.02
CA LEU A 180 -34.48 59.61 39.19
C LEU A 180 -35.19 60.20 40.41
N LYS A 181 -36.46 59.86 40.63
CA LYS A 181 -37.22 60.30 41.81
C LYS A 181 -36.65 59.73 43.10
N TRP A 182 -36.22 58.46 43.10
CA TRP A 182 -35.52 57.84 44.22
C TRP A 182 -34.20 58.56 44.53
N LEU A 183 -33.40 58.86 43.50
CA LEU A 183 -32.13 59.58 43.64
C LEU A 183 -32.32 61.01 44.14
N LEU A 184 -33.33 61.74 43.63
CA LEU A 184 -33.67 63.07 44.16
C LEU A 184 -34.07 63.00 45.64
N CYS A 185 -34.87 62.00 46.01
CA CYS A 185 -35.29 61.82 47.39
C CYS A 185 -34.11 61.50 48.31
N ALA A 186 -33.19 60.62 47.86
CA ALA A 186 -31.97 60.30 48.58
C ALA A 186 -31.02 61.52 48.69
N TRP A 187 -30.89 62.31 47.62
CA TRP A 187 -30.12 63.56 47.62
C TRP A 187 -30.68 64.59 48.61
N HIS A 188 -32.00 64.76 48.65
CA HIS A 188 -32.63 65.68 49.60
C HIS A 188 -32.46 65.19 51.04
N CYS A 189 -32.57 63.87 51.28
CA CYS A 189 -32.39 63.26 52.60
C CYS A 189 -30.93 63.35 53.11
N THR A 190 -29.95 63.54 52.23
CA THR A 190 -28.53 63.70 52.59
C THR A 190 -28.10 65.16 52.72
N LYS A 191 -28.96 66.11 52.33
CA LYS A 191 -28.74 67.56 52.44
C LYS A 191 -29.51 68.21 53.61
N GLN A 192 -30.34 67.44 54.31
CA GLN A 192 -31.01 67.80 55.57
C GLN A 192 -30.26 67.17 56.74
#